data_AF-A0A7S1UD30-F1
#
_entry.id   AF-A0A7S1UD30-F1
#
_cell.length_a   1.000
_cell.length_b   1.000
_cell.length_c   1.000
_cell.angle_alpha   90.00
_cell.angle_beta   90.00
_cell.angle_gamma   90.00
#
_symmetry.space_group_name_H-M   'P 1'
#
loop_
_entity.id
_entity.type
_entity.pdbx_description
1 polymer ?
#
loop_
_entity_poly.entity_id
_entity_poly.type
_entity_poly.pdbx_seq_one_letter_code
_entity_poly.pdbx_strand_id
1 'polypeptide(L)'
;FWVPHLNPKPSSPHGLRLHPPPPLPSVTMNATQVRELVEGLRGKVDPERLDWIMARITKPTVPHDNRFPTQNQMNHCWAKYNEWVLCLKETEGDAEQCFDRRRAALAICPNHWTEKWDEGREEGFFPGVVYKAEE
;
A
#
# COMPACT_ATOMS: atom_id res chain seq x y z
N PHE A 1 -18.47 27.90 -27.81
CA PHE A 1 -18.26 26.84 -26.79
C PHE A 1 -17.61 25.65 -27.47
N TRP A 2 -16.29 25.54 -27.35
CA TRP A 2 -15.49 24.50 -28.01
C TRP A 2 -15.24 23.39 -26.97
N VAL A 3 -15.82 22.22 -27.18
CA VAL A 3 -15.49 21.00 -26.42
C VAL A 3 -14.37 20.32 -27.21
N PRO A 4 -13.16 20.11 -26.65
CA PRO A 4 -12.15 19.34 -27.36
C PRO A 4 -12.65 17.90 -27.44
N HIS A 5 -12.84 17.41 -28.66
CA HIS A 5 -13.03 15.99 -28.93
C HIS A 5 -11.84 15.23 -28.34
N LEU A 6 -12.10 14.43 -27.30
CA LEU A 6 -11.16 13.43 -26.83
C LEU A 6 -10.93 12.45 -27.98
N ASN A 7 -9.73 12.48 -28.56
CA ASN A 7 -9.30 11.47 -29.52
C ASN A 7 -9.43 10.08 -28.88
N PRO A 8 -10.03 9.09 -29.55
CA PRO A 8 -9.93 7.71 -29.11
C PRO A 8 -8.44 7.32 -29.12
N LYS A 9 -7.93 6.83 -27.98
CA LYS A 9 -6.55 6.35 -27.89
C LYS A 9 -6.30 5.31 -28.98
N PRO A 10 -5.14 5.33 -29.66
CA PRO A 10 -4.78 4.27 -30.58
C PRO A 10 -4.71 2.94 -29.83
N SER A 11 -5.40 1.94 -30.35
CA SER A 11 -5.28 0.55 -29.90
C SER A 11 -3.82 0.12 -30.00
N SER A 12 -3.23 -0.22 -28.84
CA SER A 12 -1.87 -0.74 -28.75
C SER A 12 -1.67 -1.90 -29.75
N PRO A 13 -0.64 -1.87 -30.62
CA PRO A 13 -0.39 -2.93 -31.60
C PRO A 13 0.28 -4.16 -31.01
N HIS A 14 0.49 -4.20 -29.70
CA HIS A 14 1.06 -5.33 -29.01
C HIS A 14 0.07 -5.86 -27.99
N GLY A 15 -0.70 -6.86 -28.42
CA GLY A 15 -1.31 -7.83 -27.53
C GLY A 15 -0.21 -8.61 -26.83
N LEU A 16 0.45 -7.99 -25.85
CA LEU A 16 1.21 -8.71 -24.85
C LEU A 16 0.21 -9.58 -24.12
N ARG A 17 0.09 -10.84 -24.56
CA ARG A 17 -0.47 -11.88 -23.70
C ARG A 17 0.40 -11.84 -22.46
N LEU A 18 -0.18 -11.38 -21.34
CA LEU A 18 0.39 -11.61 -20.03
C LEU A 18 0.48 -13.13 -19.90
N HIS A 19 1.63 -13.71 -20.23
CA HIS A 19 1.91 -15.08 -19.87
C HIS A 19 1.81 -15.12 -18.35
N PRO A 20 1.01 -16.03 -17.76
CA PRO A 20 0.99 -16.17 -16.33
C PRO A 20 2.45 -16.34 -15.86
N PRO A 21 2.87 -15.66 -14.78
CA PRO A 21 4.21 -15.87 -14.24
C PRO A 21 4.43 -17.37 -14.08
N PRO A 22 5.63 -17.90 -14.42
CA PRO A 22 5.91 -19.31 -14.25
C PRO A 22 5.51 -19.70 -12.81
N PRO A 23 4.82 -20.84 -12.61
CA PRO A 23 4.46 -21.26 -11.27
C PRO A 23 5.75 -21.28 -10.46
N LEU A 24 5.73 -20.60 -9.30
CA LEU A 24 6.85 -20.66 -8.37
C LEU A 24 7.19 -22.14 -8.13
N PRO A 25 8.47 -22.49 -7.99
CA PRO A 25 8.83 -23.85 -7.63
C PRO A 25 8.04 -24.23 -6.38
N SER A 26 7.18 -25.24 -6.51
CA SER A 26 6.44 -25.79 -5.39
C SER A 26 7.45 -26.47 -4.49
N VAL A 27 7.94 -25.74 -3.49
CA VAL A 27 8.77 -26.32 -2.45
C VAL A 27 7.84 -27.14 -1.57
N THR A 28 7.77 -28.44 -1.84
CA THR A 28 7.09 -29.38 -0.97
C THR A 28 8.02 -29.72 0.19
N MET A 29 7.77 -29.13 1.36
CA MET A 29 8.43 -29.56 2.59
C MET A 29 7.69 -30.76 3.17
N ASN A 30 8.42 -31.83 3.46
CA ASN A 30 7.90 -32.95 4.22
C ASN A 30 7.90 -32.63 5.73
N ALA A 31 7.24 -33.47 6.53
CA ALA A 31 7.08 -33.22 7.97
C ALA A 31 8.41 -33.14 8.73
N THR A 32 9.47 -33.83 8.29
CA THR A 32 10.78 -33.77 8.94
C THR A 32 11.49 -32.46 8.62
N GLN A 33 11.41 -31.98 7.37
CA GLN A 33 11.96 -30.70 6.94
C GLN A 33 11.29 -29.52 7.67
N VAL A 34 9.96 -29.57 7.88
CA VAL A 34 9.26 -28.54 8.66
C VAL A 34 9.73 -28.53 10.11
N ARG A 35 9.91 -29.70 10.73
CA ARG A 35 10.42 -29.79 12.11
C ARG A 35 11.84 -29.25 12.24
N GLU A 36 12.72 -29.62 11.33
CA GLU A 36 14.11 -29.11 11.30
C GLU A 36 14.15 -27.59 11.12
N LEU A 37 13.28 -27.03 10.26
CA LEU A 37 13.15 -25.58 10.10
C LEU A 37 12.68 -24.90 11.39
N VAL A 38 11.64 -25.43 12.04
CA VAL A 38 11.08 -24.87 13.29
C VAL A 38 12.09 -24.96 14.43
N GLU A 39 12.77 -26.11 14.59
CA GLU A 39 13.86 -26.27 15.57
C GLU A 39 15.04 -25.35 15.26
N GLY A 40 15.37 -25.18 13.97
CA GLY A 40 16.40 -24.25 13.52
C GLY A 40 16.08 -22.77 13.79
N LEU A 41 14.80 -22.42 13.98
CA LEU A 41 14.33 -21.08 14.33
C LEU A 41 14.13 -20.89 15.85
N ARG A 42 14.11 -21.97 16.64
CA ARG A 42 13.97 -21.90 18.10
C ARG A 42 15.07 -21.04 18.70
N GLY A 43 14.69 -19.98 19.42
CA GLY A 43 15.63 -19.04 20.04
C GLY A 43 16.32 -18.04 19.09
N LYS A 44 16.06 -18.11 17.78
CA LYS A 44 16.51 -17.10 16.80
C LYS A 44 15.48 -16.00 16.53
N VAL A 45 14.26 -16.19 17.03
CA VAL A 45 13.19 -15.18 16.97
C VAL A 45 13.28 -14.32 18.22
N ASP A 46 13.58 -13.05 18.03
CA ASP A 46 13.52 -12.04 19.08
C ASP A 46 12.05 -11.89 19.56
N PRO A 47 11.75 -12.12 20.86
CA PRO A 47 10.38 -12.06 21.36
C PRO A 47 9.72 -10.68 21.25
N GLU A 48 10.48 -9.61 21.43
CA GLU A 48 10.00 -8.24 21.26
C GLU A 48 9.70 -7.96 19.78
N ARG A 49 10.55 -8.51 18.89
CA ARG A 49 10.33 -8.44 17.45
C ARG A 49 9.03 -9.13 17.02
N LEU A 50 8.74 -10.29 17.60
CA LEU A 50 7.54 -11.05 17.28
C LEU A 50 6.28 -10.33 17.78
N ASP A 51 6.32 -9.75 18.98
CA ASP A 51 5.18 -9.03 19.54
C ASP A 51 4.76 -7.83 18.68
N TRP A 52 5.72 -7.01 18.21
CA TRP A 52 5.37 -5.89 17.32
C TRP A 52 4.80 -6.36 15.98
N ILE A 53 5.34 -7.46 15.41
CA ILE A 53 4.83 -8.02 14.14
C ILE A 53 3.38 -8.45 14.35
N MET A 54 3.11 -9.17 15.43
CA MET A 54 1.77 -9.66 15.74
C MET A 54 0.82 -8.49 15.99
N ALA A 55 1.24 -7.46 16.72
CA ALA A 55 0.45 -6.25 16.93
C ALA A 55 0.11 -5.55 15.59
N ARG A 56 1.08 -5.41 14.67
CA ARG A 56 0.85 -4.84 13.33
C ARG A 56 -0.10 -5.70 12.49
N ILE A 57 0.04 -7.03 12.50
CA ILE A 57 -0.79 -7.94 11.69
C ILE A 57 -2.22 -7.98 12.21
N THR A 58 -2.40 -8.14 13.52
CA THR A 58 -3.71 -8.32 14.18
C THR A 58 -4.51 -7.04 14.34
N LYS A 59 -3.90 -5.88 14.08
CA LYS A 59 -4.57 -4.57 14.17
C LYS A 59 -5.88 -4.57 13.37
N PRO A 60 -7.03 -4.22 13.97
CA PRO A 60 -8.28 -4.13 13.24
C PRO A 60 -8.20 -3.11 12.10
N THR A 61 -9.13 -3.21 11.15
CA THR A 61 -9.23 -2.27 10.02
C THR A 61 -9.52 -0.83 10.50
N VAL A 62 -9.56 0.12 9.57
CA VAL A 62 -9.86 1.53 9.86
C VAL A 62 -11.20 1.64 10.60
N PRO A 63 -11.26 2.29 11.79
CA PRO A 63 -12.49 2.45 12.54
C PRO A 63 -13.45 3.42 11.82
N HIS A 64 -14.71 3.41 12.23
CA HIS A 64 -15.67 4.42 11.78
C HIS A 64 -15.21 5.82 12.20
N ASP A 65 -15.16 6.74 11.23
CA ASP A 65 -14.80 8.13 11.45
C ASP A 65 -16.05 8.99 11.25
N ASN A 66 -16.53 9.61 12.34
CA ASN A 66 -17.74 10.43 12.35
C ASN A 66 -17.64 11.66 11.43
N ARG A 67 -16.43 12.05 10.99
CA ARG A 67 -16.22 13.11 9.98
C ARG A 67 -16.65 12.66 8.58
N PHE A 68 -16.72 11.35 8.34
CA PHE A 68 -17.11 10.73 7.08
C PHE A 68 -18.31 9.78 7.26
N PRO A 69 -19.49 10.29 7.67
CA PRO A 69 -20.64 9.46 8.04
C PRO A 69 -21.37 8.84 6.83
N THR A 70 -21.10 9.32 5.63
CA THR A 70 -21.77 8.88 4.41
C THR A 70 -21.29 7.50 3.96
N GLN A 71 -22.16 6.70 3.33
CA GLN A 71 -21.77 5.41 2.74
C GLN A 71 -20.63 5.53 1.72
N ASN A 72 -20.56 6.65 0.99
CA ASN A 72 -19.45 6.93 0.11
C ASN A 72 -18.18 7.28 0.92
N GLN A 73 -17.21 6.38 0.93
CA GLN A 73 -15.94 6.51 1.69
C GLN A 73 -14.78 7.09 0.87
N MET A 74 -15.03 7.63 -0.33
CA MET A 74 -14.01 8.25 -1.19
C MET A 74 -13.18 9.31 -0.46
N ASN A 75 -13.84 10.24 0.24
CA ASN A 75 -13.18 11.32 0.96
C ASN A 75 -12.39 10.81 2.17
N HIS A 76 -12.86 9.75 2.83
CA HIS A 76 -12.15 9.12 3.94
C HIS A 76 -10.87 8.43 3.44
N CYS A 77 -10.96 7.69 2.32
CA CYS A 77 -9.80 7.12 1.66
C CYS A 77 -8.78 8.20 1.28
N TRP A 78 -9.22 9.26 0.61
CA TRP A 78 -8.34 10.35 0.22
C TRP A 78 -7.66 11.02 1.42
N ALA A 79 -8.39 11.25 2.51
CA ALA A 79 -7.83 11.78 3.75
C ALA A 79 -6.76 10.85 4.34
N LYS A 80 -7.04 9.54 4.44
CA LYS A 80 -6.08 8.54 4.97
C LYS A 80 -4.81 8.42 4.13
N TYR A 81 -4.93 8.48 2.81
CA TYR A 81 -3.75 8.49 1.94
C TYR A 81 -2.91 9.75 2.16
N ASN A 82 -3.53 10.93 2.25
CA ASN A 82 -2.80 12.17 2.51
C ASN A 82 -2.18 12.23 3.93
N GLU A 83 -2.81 11.64 4.95
CA GLU A 83 -2.19 11.48 6.29
C GLU A 83 -0.89 10.65 6.23
N TRP A 84 -0.84 9.63 5.36
CA TRP A 84 0.39 8.88 5.11
C TRP A 84 1.43 9.70 4.35
N VAL A 85 1.04 10.46 3.34
CA VAL A 85 1.97 11.36 2.61
C VAL A 85 2.55 12.43 3.53
N LEU A 86 1.73 13.00 4.43
CA LEU A 86 2.18 13.90 5.50
C LEU A 86 3.23 13.24 6.39
N CYS A 87 2.97 12.01 6.83
CA CYS A 87 3.90 11.24 7.64
C CYS A 87 5.26 11.08 6.97
N LEU A 88 5.27 10.64 5.71
CA LEU A 88 6.52 10.44 4.97
C LEU A 88 7.34 11.73 4.88
N LYS A 89 6.70 12.89 4.85
CA LYS A 89 7.42 14.17 4.89
C LYS A 89 7.99 14.44 6.28
N GLU A 90 7.16 14.30 7.32
CA GLU A 90 7.56 14.51 8.72
C GLU A 90 8.74 13.63 9.13
N THR A 91 8.85 12.43 8.54
CA THR A 91 9.86 11.43 8.87
C THR A 91 10.98 11.31 7.83
N GLU A 92 11.13 12.29 6.93
CA GLU A 92 12.16 12.29 5.87
C GLU A 92 12.16 11.03 4.98
N GLY A 93 10.99 10.42 4.81
CA GLY A 93 10.77 9.24 3.97
C GLY A 93 10.82 7.91 4.73
N ASP A 94 10.87 7.92 6.07
CA ASP A 94 10.82 6.68 6.85
C ASP A 94 9.45 5.99 6.76
N ALA A 95 9.39 4.98 5.89
CA ALA A 95 8.20 4.18 5.65
C ALA A 95 7.82 3.29 6.84
N GLU A 96 8.76 2.91 7.70
CA GLU A 96 8.50 2.04 8.85
C GLU A 96 7.74 2.80 9.94
N GLN A 97 8.15 4.04 10.23
CA GLN A 97 7.41 4.92 11.15
C GLN A 97 6.00 5.22 10.65
N CYS A 98 5.82 5.29 9.34
CA CYS A 98 4.55 5.60 8.69
C CYS A 98 3.70 4.38 8.32
N PHE A 99 4.13 3.17 8.71
CA PHE A 99 3.48 1.91 8.34
C PHE A 99 1.99 1.88 8.71
N ASP A 100 1.64 2.34 9.91
CA ASP A 100 0.26 2.31 10.38
C ASP A 100 -0.66 3.22 9.56
N ARG A 101 -0.18 4.39 9.16
CA ARG A 101 -0.91 5.33 8.30
C ARG A 101 -1.04 4.75 6.89
N ARG A 102 0.01 4.12 6.35
CA ARG A 102 -0.04 3.42 5.05
C ARG A 102 -1.03 2.26 5.07
N ARG A 103 -0.99 1.41 6.10
CA ARG A 103 -1.93 0.29 6.30
C ARG A 103 -3.37 0.80 6.32
N ALA A 104 -3.63 1.88 7.07
CA ALA A 104 -4.96 2.46 7.13
C ALA A 104 -5.44 2.96 5.76
N ALA A 105 -4.60 3.65 4.99
CA ALA A 105 -4.91 4.07 3.63
C ALA A 105 -5.22 2.87 2.71
N LEU A 106 -4.38 1.84 2.72
CA LEU A 106 -4.58 0.62 1.92
C LEU A 106 -5.83 -0.18 2.31
N ALA A 107 -6.24 -0.12 3.58
CA ALA A 107 -7.41 -0.86 4.06
C ALA A 107 -8.74 -0.23 3.60
N ILE A 108 -8.77 1.08 3.34
CA ILE A 108 -9.99 1.79 2.92
C ILE A 108 -10.01 2.15 1.43
N CYS A 109 -8.85 2.31 0.81
CA CYS A 109 -8.74 2.73 -0.58
C CYS A 109 -8.73 1.55 -1.55
N PRO A 110 -9.30 1.69 -2.75
CA PRO A 110 -9.02 0.79 -3.85
C PRO A 110 -7.54 0.82 -4.25
N ASN A 111 -6.93 -0.36 -4.48
CA ASN A 111 -5.50 -0.48 -4.83
C ASN A 111 -5.09 0.40 -6.02
N HIS A 112 -5.90 0.39 -7.09
CA HIS A 112 -5.59 1.16 -8.31
C HIS A 112 -5.56 2.68 -8.11
N TRP A 113 -6.19 3.22 -7.06
CA TRP A 113 -6.02 4.64 -6.72
C TRP A 113 -4.72 4.88 -6.00
N THR A 114 -4.39 4.04 -5.02
CA THR A 114 -3.14 4.19 -4.28
C THR A 114 -1.93 4.01 -5.18
N GLU A 115 -1.97 3.07 -6.11
CA GLU A 115 -0.92 2.86 -7.13
C GLU A 115 -0.76 4.10 -8.02
N LYS A 116 -1.86 4.60 -8.60
CA LYS A 116 -1.83 5.80 -9.44
C LYS A 116 -1.35 7.05 -8.69
N TRP A 117 -1.68 7.18 -7.41
CA TRP A 117 -1.20 8.28 -6.59
C TRP A 117 0.27 8.11 -6.22
N ASP A 118 0.75 6.88 -6.02
CA ASP A 118 2.16 6.60 -5.81
C ASP A 118 2.97 6.98 -7.05
N GLU A 119 2.56 6.53 -8.25
CA GLU A 119 3.14 6.96 -9.53
C GLU A 119 3.13 8.49 -9.67
N GLY A 120 1.99 9.12 -9.35
CA GLY A 120 1.87 10.58 -9.40
C GLY A 120 2.78 11.33 -8.43
N ARG A 121 3.15 10.73 -7.30
CA ARG A 121 4.12 11.31 -6.37
C ARG A 121 5.55 11.13 -6.86
N GLU A 122 5.87 9.96 -7.44
CA GLU A 122 7.18 9.69 -8.05
C GLU A 122 7.44 10.60 -9.26
N GLU A 123 6.43 10.86 -10.08
CA GLU A 123 6.50 11.77 -11.23
C GLU A 123 6.31 13.25 -10.87
N GLY A 124 5.93 13.57 -9.62
CA GLY A 124 5.78 14.94 -9.13
C GLY A 124 4.51 15.69 -9.54
N PHE A 125 3.48 15.01 -10.03
CA PHE A 125 2.18 15.61 -10.41
C PHE A 125 1.03 15.32 -9.42
N PHE A 126 1.33 14.76 -8.25
CA PHE A 126 0.33 14.40 -7.26
C PHE A 126 -0.55 15.60 -6.83
N PRO A 127 -1.89 15.56 -7.02
CA PRO A 127 -2.78 16.70 -6.78
C PRO A 127 -3.18 16.86 -5.30
N GLY A 128 -2.70 15.99 -4.41
CA GLY A 128 -3.01 16.02 -2.99
C GLY A 128 -2.19 17.06 -2.25
N VAL A 129 -1.76 16.73 -1.03
CA VAL A 129 -0.99 17.69 -0.24
C VAL A 129 0.35 17.98 -0.92
N VAL A 130 0.41 19.13 -1.60
CA VAL A 130 1.63 19.73 -2.16
C VAL A 130 2.22 20.61 -1.08
N TYR A 131 3.48 20.40 -0.72
CA TYR A 131 4.13 21.24 0.28
C TYR A 131 5.00 22.29 -0.40
N LYS A 132 4.82 23.55 0.01
CA LYS A 132 5.85 24.58 -0.17
C LYS A 132 7.10 24.11 0.57
N ALA A 133 8.24 24.09 -0.13
CA ALA A 133 9.52 24.18 0.54
C ALA A 133 9.51 25.52 1.29
N GLU A 134 9.68 25.49 2.60
CA GLU A 134 9.97 26.72 3.33
C GLU A 134 11.31 27.26 2.83
N GLU A 135 11.31 28.55 2.52
CA GLU A 135 12.41 29.37 2.00
C GLU A 135 13.41 29.72 3.09
#